data_AF-A0ABD5NVP6-F1
#
_entry.id   AF-A0ABD5NVP6-F1
#
_cell.length_a   1.000
_cell.length_b   1.000
_cell.length_c   1.000
_cell.angle_alpha   90.00
_cell.angle_beta   90.00
_cell.angle_gamma   90.00
#
_symmetry.space_group_name_H-M   'P 1'
#
loop_
_entity.id
_entity.type
_entity.pdbx_description
1 polymer ?
#
loop_
_entity_poly.entity_id
_entity_poly.type
_entity_poly.pdbx_seq_one_letter_code
_entity_poly.pdbx_strand_id
1 'polypeptide(L)'
;MSPGPDPVREDEPFLERLVGLVVSIVVLTGVTVILGYGGWAILTLSAKLGGPDPKTEDGDLLRNRLATWPDRNREFMRNNGRGELPLRP
;
A
#
# COMPACT_ATOMS: atom_id res chain seq x y z
N MET A 1 13.20 6.08 54.56
CA MET A 1 14.04 6.80 53.60
C MET A 1 13.10 7.28 52.49
N SER A 2 12.63 8.53 52.56
CA SER A 2 11.75 9.09 51.52
C SER A 2 12.56 9.36 50.26
N PRO A 3 12.03 9.06 49.06
CA PRO A 3 12.62 9.61 47.85
C PRO A 3 12.53 11.13 47.94
N GLY A 4 13.67 11.81 47.78
CA GLY A 4 13.71 13.26 47.64
C GLY A 4 12.94 13.69 46.38
N PRO A 5 12.53 14.97 46.29
CA PRO A 5 11.85 15.46 45.10
C PRO A 5 12.68 15.18 43.85
N ASP A 6 12.05 14.67 42.80
CA ASP A 6 12.67 14.54 41.49
C ASP A 6 13.27 15.90 41.09
N PRO A 7 14.49 15.93 40.52
CA PRO A 7 15.07 17.20 40.09
C PRO A 7 14.12 17.84 39.08
N VAL A 8 13.61 19.02 39.43
CA VAL A 8 12.89 19.89 38.50
C VAL A 8 13.86 20.11 37.35
N ARG A 9 13.55 19.56 36.17
CA ARG A 9 14.31 19.84 34.96
C ARG A 9 14.19 21.33 34.72
N GLU A 10 15.23 22.08 35.09
CA GLU A 10 15.31 23.51 34.83
C GLU A 10 15.03 23.74 33.34
N ASP A 11 14.28 24.81 33.07
CA ASP A 11 13.76 25.14 31.77
C ASP A 11 14.84 25.11 30.70
N GLU A 12 14.88 24.03 29.90
CA GLU A 12 15.64 24.03 28.66
C GLU A 12 15.29 25.33 27.92
N PRO A 13 16.30 26.15 27.53
CA PRO A 13 16.07 27.36 26.77
C PRO A 13 15.16 27.02 25.59
N PHE A 14 14.15 27.85 25.34
CA PHE A 14 13.14 27.64 24.29
C PHE A 14 13.76 27.23 22.95
N LEU A 15 14.97 27.72 22.67
CA LEU A 15 15.79 27.39 21.51
C LEU A 15 16.20 25.91 21.45
N GLU A 16 16.61 25.29 22.57
CA GLU A 16 16.92 23.85 22.62
C GLU A 16 15.68 22.99 22.39
N ARG A 17 14.54 23.36 23.01
CA ARG A 17 13.26 22.67 22.76
C ARG A 17 12.82 22.79 21.30
N LEU A 18 13.00 23.97 20.70
CA LEU A 18 12.68 24.22 19.29
C LEU A 18 13.59 23.40 18.37
N VAL A 19 14.89 23.36 18.64
CA VAL A 19 15.85 22.54 17.89
C VAL A 19 15.50 21.06 18.01
N GLY A 20 15.20 20.57 19.22
CA GLY A 20 14.78 19.19 19.45
C GLY A 20 13.49 18.82 18.70
N LEU A 21 12.52 19.74 18.66
CA LEU A 21 11.29 19.57 17.89
C LEU A 21 11.55 19.49 16.38
N VAL A 22 12.36 20.41 15.84
CA VAL A 22 12.72 20.42 14.42
C VAL A 22 13.44 19.15 14.03
N VAL A 23 14.44 18.71 14.82
CA VAL A 23 15.16 17.45 14.58
C VAL A 23 14.19 16.26 14.60
N SER A 24 13.28 16.22 15.57
CA SER A 24 12.28 15.16 15.68
C SER A 24 11.36 15.10 14.45
N ILE A 25 10.88 16.25 13.97
CA ILE A 25 10.05 16.34 12.76
C ILE A 25 10.84 15.86 11.53
N VAL A 26 12.08 16.31 11.37
CA VAL A 26 12.91 15.93 10.21
C VAL A 26 13.19 14.42 10.21
N VAL A 27 13.57 13.86 11.36
CA VAL A 27 13.85 12.43 11.48
C VAL A 27 12.58 11.61 11.23
N LEU A 28 11.47 11.95 11.89
CA LEU A 28 10.22 11.23 11.73
C LEU A 28 9.72 11.30 10.28
N THR A 29 9.74 12.50 9.69
CA THR A 29 9.34 12.71 8.29
C THR A 29 10.24 11.92 7.35
N GLY A 30 11.56 11.96 7.54
CA GLY A 30 12.51 11.18 6.74
C GLY A 30 12.22 9.68 6.81
N VAL A 31 12.01 9.14 8.01
CA VAL A 31 11.66 7.73 8.20
C VAL A 31 10.32 7.39 7.52
N THR A 32 9.28 8.19 7.74
CA THR A 32 7.95 7.95 7.16
C THR A 32 7.97 8.07 5.63
N VAL A 33 8.68 9.05 5.07
CA VAL A 33 8.81 9.24 3.63
C VAL A 33 9.64 8.13 3.02
N ILE A 34 10.79 7.77 3.59
CA ILE A 34 11.65 6.71 3.03
C ILE A 34 10.96 5.34 3.13
N LEU A 35 10.32 5.01 4.25
CA LEU A 35 9.58 3.76 4.37
C LEU A 35 8.29 3.77 3.53
N GLY A 36 7.58 4.90 3.47
CA GLY A 36 6.36 5.06 2.69
C GLY A 36 6.62 5.03 1.18
N TYR A 37 7.42 5.97 0.68
CA TYR A 37 7.80 6.02 -0.73
C TYR A 37 8.72 4.88 -1.14
N GLY A 38 9.60 4.40 -0.26
CA GLY A 38 10.41 3.21 -0.51
C GLY A 38 9.54 1.96 -0.63
N GLY A 39 8.54 1.81 0.23
CA GLY A 39 7.53 0.76 0.12
C GLY A 39 6.75 0.85 -1.20
N TRP A 40 6.27 2.05 -1.56
CA TRP A 40 5.60 2.27 -2.85
C TRP A 40 6.50 1.96 -4.05
N ALA A 41 7.77 2.38 -4.02
CA ALA A 41 8.72 2.13 -5.08
C ALA A 41 9.03 0.64 -5.23
N ILE A 42 9.24 -0.08 -4.13
CA ILE A 42 9.45 -1.53 -4.12
C ILE A 42 8.23 -2.25 -4.68
N LEU A 43 7.02 -1.94 -4.18
CA LEU A 43 5.78 -2.56 -4.67
C LEU A 43 5.55 -2.28 -6.16
N THR A 44 5.81 -1.06 -6.60
CA THR A 44 5.70 -0.67 -8.01
C THR A 44 6.72 -1.41 -8.87
N LEU A 45 7.95 -1.53 -8.40
CA LEU A 45 9.01 -2.23 -9.11
C LEU A 45 8.70 -3.73 -9.18
N SER A 46 8.26 -4.35 -8.09
CA SER A 46 7.79 -5.73 -8.05
C SER A 46 6.58 -5.98 -8.95
N ALA A 47 5.65 -5.03 -9.04
CA ALA A 47 4.51 -5.13 -9.95
C ALA A 47 4.94 -5.03 -11.43
N LYS A 48 5.87 -4.13 -11.76
CA LYS A 48 6.41 -3.97 -13.12
C LYS A 48 7.29 -5.15 -13.55
N LEU A 49 8.11 -5.65 -12.63
CA LEU A 49 8.96 -6.83 -12.84
C LEU A 49 8.19 -8.14 -12.59
N GLY A 50 6.87 -8.06 -12.40
CA GLY A 50 6.01 -9.14 -11.95
C GLY A 50 6.30 -10.47 -12.62
N GLY A 51 6.17 -11.54 -11.83
CA GLY A 51 6.37 -12.92 -12.27
C GLY A 51 5.50 -13.32 -13.46
N PRO A 52 5.65 -14.56 -13.96
CA PRO A 52 4.94 -15.04 -15.14
C PRO A 52 3.45 -14.73 -15.03
N ASP A 53 2.88 -14.09 -16.07
CA ASP A 53 1.45 -13.75 -16.06
C ASP A 53 0.64 -15.04 -15.83
N PRO A 54 -0.16 -15.11 -14.76
CA PRO A 54 -0.87 -16.33 -14.41
C PRO A 54 -1.76 -16.77 -15.56
N LYS A 55 -1.77 -18.09 -15.80
CA LYS A 55 -2.64 -18.73 -16.77
C LYS A 55 -3.83 -19.36 -16.06
N THR A 56 -4.97 -19.35 -16.74
CA THR A 56 -6.17 -20.07 -16.32
C THR A 56 -5.97 -21.57 -16.53
N GLU A 57 -6.90 -22.40 -16.04
CA GLU A 57 -6.88 -23.85 -16.23
C GLU A 57 -6.81 -24.23 -17.72
N ASP A 58 -7.45 -23.43 -18.59
CA ASP A 58 -7.46 -23.62 -20.04
C ASP A 58 -6.20 -23.08 -20.76
N GLY A 59 -5.23 -22.54 -20.03
CA GLY A 59 -3.98 -22.01 -20.58
C GLY A 59 -4.02 -20.56 -21.08
N ASP A 60 -5.19 -19.91 -21.04
CA ASP A 60 -5.33 -18.48 -21.36
C ASP A 60 -4.62 -17.62 -20.31
N LEU A 61 -4.11 -16.48 -20.75
CA LEU A 61 -3.60 -15.47 -19.84
C LEU A 61 -4.74 -14.84 -19.04
N LEU A 62 -4.61 -14.83 -17.72
CA LEU A 62 -5.64 -14.32 -16.80
C LEU A 62 -6.04 -12.88 -17.15
N ARG A 63 -5.08 -12.02 -17.52
CA ARG A 63 -5.34 -10.64 -17.93
C ARG A 63 -6.29 -10.51 -19.12
N ASN A 64 -6.19 -11.41 -20.11
CA ASN A 64 -7.03 -11.39 -21.30
C ASN A 64 -8.46 -11.85 -20.96
N ARG A 65 -8.56 -12.85 -20.08
CA ARG A 65 -9.85 -13.35 -19.60
C ARG A 65 -10.58 -12.31 -18.76
N LEU A 66 -9.86 -11.63 -17.85
CA LEU A 66 -10.36 -10.52 -17.05
C LEU A 66 -10.80 -9.33 -17.92
N ALA A 67 -10.03 -8.96 -18.94
CA ALA A 67 -10.35 -7.83 -19.80
C ALA A 67 -11.67 -8.03 -20.57
N THR A 68 -11.98 -9.26 -20.98
CA THR A 68 -13.17 -9.59 -21.77
C THR A 68 -14.35 -10.07 -20.93
N TRP A 69 -14.13 -10.36 -19.64
CA TRP A 69 -15.18 -10.85 -18.74
C TRP A 69 -16.37 -9.90 -18.56
N PRO A 70 -16.19 -8.57 -18.37
CA PRO A 70 -17.30 -7.64 -18.14
C PRO A 70 -18.32 -7.63 -19.27
N ASP A 71 -17.86 -7.66 -20.52
CA ASP A 71 -18.72 -7.61 -21.69
C ASP A 71 -19.52 -8.91 -21.83
N ARG A 72 -18.87 -10.07 -21.69
CA ARG A 72 -19.54 -11.38 -21.71
C ARG A 72 -20.55 -11.52 -20.57
N ASN A 73 -20.20 -11.08 -19.36
CA ASN A 73 -21.10 -11.11 -18.22
C ASN A 73 -22.31 -10.17 -18.44
N ARG A 74 -22.08 -8.98 -18.98
CA ARG A 74 -23.17 -8.04 -19.31
C ARG A 74 -24.11 -8.63 -20.36
N GLU A 75 -23.58 -9.29 -21.39
CA GLU A 75 -24.38 -9.95 -22.43
C GLU A 75 -25.21 -11.11 -21.86
N PHE A 76 -24.60 -11.98 -21.05
CA PHE A 76 -25.28 -13.08 -20.38
C PHE A 76 -26.43 -12.59 -19.48
N MET A 77 -26.18 -11.54 -18.70
CA MET A 77 -27.20 -10.93 -17.83
C MET A 77 -28.32 -10.27 -18.63
N ARG A 78 -28.01 -9.64 -19.78
CA ARG A 78 -29.02 -9.08 -20.71
C ARG A 78 -29.92 -10.15 -21.30
N ASN A 79 -29.40 -11.36 -21.48
CA ASN A 79 -30.17 -12.51 -21.94
C ASN A 79 -30.89 -13.24 -20.80
N ASN A 80 -31.10 -12.59 -19.64
CA ASN A 80 -31.72 -13.16 -18.44
C ASN A 80 -31.03 -14.46 -17.97
N GLY A 81 -29.71 -14.53 -18.12
CA GLY A 81 -28.93 -15.71 -17.76
C GLY A 81 -29.16 -16.94 -18.64
N ARG A 82 -29.67 -16.74 -19.86
CA ARG A 82 -29.77 -17.80 -20.88
C ARG A 82 -28.58 -17.74 -21.83
N GLY A 83 -28.09 -18.91 -22.21
CA GLY A 83 -26.93 -19.08 -23.09
C GLY A 83 -25.76 -19.74 -22.37
N GLU A 84 -24.58 -19.67 -22.97
CA GLU A 84 -23.36 -20.20 -22.37
C GLU A 84 -22.90 -19.31 -21.21
N LEU A 85 -22.62 -19.93 -20.06
CA LEU A 85 -22.15 -19.20 -18.89
C LEU A 85 -20.76 -18.62 -19.21
N PRO A 86 -20.53 -17.30 -19.03
CA PRO A 86 -19.23 -16.72 -19.27
C PRO A 86 -18.20 -17.38 -18.37
N LEU A 87 -17.09 -17.82 -18.97
CA LEU A 87 -15.98 -18.44 -18.25
C LEU A 87 -15.55 -17.54 -17.08
N ARG A 88 -15.39 -18.14 -15.90
CA ARG A 88 -14.97 -17.41 -14.70
C ARG A 88 -13.60 -16.77 -14.95
N PRO A 89 -13.38 -15.55 -14.42
CA PRO A 89 -12.12 -14.85 -14.58
C PRO A 89 -10.98 -15.68 -14.02
#